data_AF-A0ABD1PXI7-F1
#
_entry.id   AF-A0ABD1PXI7-F1
#
_cell.length_a   1.000
_cell.length_b   1.000
_cell.length_c   1.000
_cell.angle_alpha   90.00
_cell.angle_beta   90.00
_cell.angle_gamma   90.00
#
_symmetry.space_group_name_H-M   'P 1'
#
loop_
_entity.id
_entity.type
_entity.pdbx_description
1 polymer ?
#
loop_
_entity_poly.entity_id
_entity_poly.type
_entity_poly.pdbx_seq_one_letter_code
_entity_poly.pdbx_strand_id
1 'polypeptide(L)'
;MPILSETVQGILGLFIFLTMGMDERLPDRRYDRTRQAWSVRRHAFCDLSRMPPLVFVYLLKECYAYGTSKATSKFRALQDQVHQVLYNDPRPGPATFIAYCLCILPIFETHREGFSHLIISALRRFLKTGSTAEDILKAKLFAAKLFLDITGGSMVHDEIIVIKILQVFDVSLENIEEVIHDSDVKRSIKIDRAKELVEQYIFELIESQSYMNAVSLLEHFSIRKSGESFLLKMMECGEYKAAEKWATFMGKSMLCALVQEYVDRKLVKPAYSIIKKNNMRQEFPELYHQYKESSLKKLAEKGVWDVAEARANADKQLLEYLVYLAMEAGYSEKVEELCDRYSLKGFMNVKELEANVVHSGYLHLDELLIEDVIWVDEVNGLREATLYFEDCKIIGIDCEWKPNYEKGSKPNKVSIMQIASEKKVYIFDLIKLYEDVPAVLDECLARVLHSPSILKLGYNFQCDAKQLVHSYGDLNCFKHCEMLLDIQNAFKEPRGGLSGLAKKILGSGLNKTRRNSNWEQRPLTQYQLEYAALDAAVLLHIFQHVCNHSLPTDSLDEHSKIEWKSCIVSRMDNTKTAKKDAKTRRECDAGTN
;
A
#
# COMPACT_ATOMS: atom_id res chain seq x y z
N MET A 1 -48.46 -14.45 26.57
CA MET A 1 -47.47 -13.94 25.61
C MET A 1 -48.08 -12.99 24.55
N PRO A 2 -48.56 -11.79 24.93
CA PRO A 2 -48.59 -10.68 23.95
C PRO A 2 -47.81 -9.42 24.41
N ILE A 3 -47.56 -9.25 25.71
CA ILE A 3 -46.99 -8.02 26.29
C ILE A 3 -45.47 -7.87 25.98
N LEU A 4 -44.78 -8.98 25.70
CA LEU A 4 -43.37 -8.97 25.26
C LEU A 4 -43.21 -8.45 23.80
N SER A 5 -44.23 -8.58 22.94
CA SER A 5 -44.16 -8.21 21.52
C SER A 5 -44.14 -6.68 21.32
N GLU A 6 -45.05 -5.97 21.99
CA GLU A 6 -45.15 -4.50 21.88
C GLU A 6 -43.98 -3.78 22.55
N THR A 7 -43.47 -4.33 23.66
CA THR A 7 -42.30 -3.78 24.36
C THR A 7 -41.03 -3.91 23.51
N VAL A 8 -40.86 -5.04 22.82
CA VAL A 8 -39.73 -5.28 21.90
C VAL A 8 -39.85 -4.41 20.65
N GLN A 9 -41.04 -4.26 20.07
CA GLN A 9 -41.27 -3.34 18.93
C GLN A 9 -41.01 -1.87 19.30
N GLY A 10 -41.38 -1.45 20.52
CA GLY A 10 -41.07 -0.11 21.03
C GLY A 10 -39.56 0.13 21.21
N ILE A 11 -38.83 -0.87 21.70
CA ILE A 11 -37.35 -0.83 21.83
C ILE A 11 -36.68 -0.83 20.44
N LEU A 12 -37.19 -1.63 19.49
CA LEU A 12 -36.71 -1.66 18.10
C LEU A 12 -36.93 -0.33 17.38
N GLY A 13 -38.11 0.27 17.54
CA GLY A 13 -38.46 1.56 16.97
C GLY A 13 -37.54 2.68 17.47
N LEU A 14 -37.13 2.64 18.75
CA LEU A 14 -36.20 3.60 19.34
C LEU A 14 -34.74 3.37 18.86
N PHE A 15 -34.32 2.12 18.67
CA PHE A 15 -33.00 1.77 18.13
C PHE A 15 -32.85 2.15 16.65
N ILE A 16 -33.92 1.98 15.87
CA ILE A 16 -34.01 2.46 14.48
C ILE A 16 -33.96 4.00 14.46
N PHE A 17 -34.63 4.68 15.40
CA PHE A 17 -34.56 6.14 15.49
C PHE A 17 -33.16 6.67 15.87
N LEU A 18 -32.44 5.97 16.75
CA LEU A 18 -31.05 6.32 17.14
C LEU A 18 -30.04 6.10 16.00
N THR A 19 -30.32 5.22 15.05
CA THR A 19 -29.47 5.00 13.86
C THR A 19 -29.79 5.94 12.69
N MET A 20 -30.96 6.58 12.70
CA MET A 20 -31.39 7.53 11.64
C MET A 20 -30.95 8.99 11.87
N GLY A 21 -30.16 9.27 12.90
CA GLY A 21 -29.74 10.62 13.27
C GLY A 21 -28.29 10.72 13.73
N MET A 22 -27.33 10.26 12.93
CA MET A 22 -25.93 10.68 13.09
C MET A 22 -25.66 11.83 12.12
N ASP A 23 -26.00 13.04 12.56
CA ASP A 23 -25.53 14.28 11.95
C ASP A 23 -24.02 14.39 12.20
N GLU A 24 -23.25 14.62 11.13
CA GLU A 24 -21.79 14.78 11.16
C GLU A 24 -21.43 16.06 11.93
N ARG A 25 -21.32 15.98 13.25
CA ARG A 25 -20.66 17.01 14.07
C ARG A 25 -20.28 16.45 15.43
N LEU A 26 -18.98 16.14 15.60
CA LEU A 26 -18.36 15.86 16.89
C LEU A 26 -18.50 17.10 17.81
N PRO A 27 -19.07 17.00 19.02
CA PRO A 27 -18.91 18.02 20.03
C PRO A 27 -17.77 17.63 20.99
N ASP A 28 -16.83 18.55 21.11
CA ASP A 28 -15.76 18.64 22.09
C ASP A 28 -16.30 18.43 23.52
N ARG A 29 -15.68 17.51 24.29
CA ARG A 29 -16.10 17.18 25.66
C ARG A 29 -15.51 18.19 26.65
N ARG A 30 -16.28 19.22 27.02
CA ARG A 30 -16.19 19.85 28.35
C ARG A 30 -17.48 19.58 29.11
N TYR A 31 -17.35 18.85 30.22
CA TYR A 31 -18.44 18.61 31.16
C TYR A 31 -18.64 19.88 32.01
N ASP A 32 -19.83 20.46 31.98
CA ASP A 32 -20.28 21.37 33.03
C ASP A 32 -21.58 20.86 33.65
N ARG A 33 -21.54 20.64 34.97
CA ARG A 33 -22.67 20.22 35.81
C ARG A 33 -23.36 21.48 36.28
N THR A 34 -24.50 21.84 35.71
CA THR A 34 -25.64 22.45 36.44
C THR A 34 -26.75 22.87 35.47
N ARG A 35 -27.88 22.16 35.53
CA ARG A 35 -29.26 22.71 35.54
C ARG A 35 -30.26 21.56 35.37
N GLN A 36 -30.94 21.24 36.47
CA GLN A 36 -32.16 20.44 36.47
C GLN A 36 -33.29 21.26 35.87
N ALA A 37 -33.82 20.81 34.73
CA ALA A 37 -35.15 21.14 34.25
C ALA A 37 -35.86 19.82 33.99
N TRP A 38 -37.13 19.72 34.40
CA TRP A 38 -37.95 18.53 34.33
C TRP A 38 -38.23 18.12 32.87
N SER A 39 -37.27 17.44 32.24
CA SER A 39 -37.50 16.61 31.07
C SER A 39 -37.73 15.18 31.52
N VAL A 40 -38.76 14.54 30.98
CA VAL A 40 -38.94 13.08 31.07
C VAL A 40 -37.58 12.45 30.71
N ARG A 41 -36.92 11.83 31.69
CA ARG A 41 -35.55 11.35 31.54
C ARG A 41 -35.49 10.36 30.36
N ARG A 42 -34.74 10.72 29.31
CA ARG A 42 -34.21 9.83 28.26
C ARG A 42 -33.41 8.61 28.80
N HIS A 43 -33.28 8.46 30.12
CA HIS A 43 -32.40 7.49 30.76
C HIS A 43 -33.00 6.09 30.99
N ALA A 44 -34.31 5.88 30.84
CA ALA A 44 -34.91 4.61 31.24
C ALA A 44 -34.74 3.46 30.21
N PHE A 45 -34.51 3.77 28.93
CA PHE A 45 -34.55 2.76 27.84
C PHE A 45 -33.30 2.71 26.95
N CYS A 46 -32.26 3.49 27.25
CA CYS A 46 -30.99 3.48 26.51
C CYS A 46 -29.85 2.75 27.24
N ASP A 47 -30.05 2.39 28.51
CA ASP A 47 -29.01 1.72 29.29
C ASP A 47 -29.10 0.20 29.15
N LEU A 48 -28.44 -0.31 28.12
CA LEU A 48 -28.34 -1.74 27.84
C LEU A 48 -27.48 -2.50 28.88
N SER A 49 -26.81 -1.82 29.81
CA SER A 49 -25.93 -2.45 30.81
C SER A 49 -26.67 -3.38 31.77
N ARG A 50 -27.97 -3.15 31.98
CA ARG A 50 -28.78 -3.94 32.91
C ARG A 50 -29.56 -5.07 32.24
N MET A 51 -29.40 -5.27 30.93
CA MET A 51 -30.14 -6.30 30.21
C MET A 51 -29.49 -7.68 30.37
N PRO A 52 -30.29 -8.76 30.44
CA PRO A 52 -29.75 -10.12 30.39
C PRO A 52 -29.01 -10.40 29.06
N PRO A 53 -27.92 -11.18 29.05
CA PRO A 53 -27.16 -11.54 27.85
C PRO A 53 -28.02 -12.06 26.69
N LEU A 54 -29.04 -12.88 26.98
CA LEU A 54 -29.97 -13.41 25.98
C LEU A 54 -30.74 -12.31 25.24
N VAL A 55 -31.30 -11.36 26.01
CA VAL A 55 -32.08 -10.23 25.47
C VAL A 55 -31.17 -9.31 24.67
N PHE A 56 -29.95 -9.09 25.14
CA PHE A 56 -28.96 -8.29 24.43
C PHE A 56 -28.58 -8.87 23.06
N VAL A 57 -28.23 -10.16 23.00
CA VAL A 57 -27.90 -10.83 21.73
C VAL A 57 -29.11 -10.84 20.78
N TYR A 58 -30.32 -11.07 21.29
CA TYR A 58 -31.54 -10.98 20.51
C TYR A 58 -31.72 -9.58 19.91
N LEU A 59 -31.56 -8.51 20.71
CA LEU A 59 -31.69 -7.14 20.22
C LEU A 59 -30.63 -6.79 19.16
N LEU A 60 -29.38 -7.24 19.32
CA LEU A 60 -28.35 -7.05 18.29
C LEU A 60 -28.75 -7.68 16.96
N LYS A 61 -29.30 -8.89 17.00
CA LYS A 61 -29.81 -9.60 15.82
C LYS A 61 -30.95 -8.82 15.15
N GLU A 62 -31.95 -8.40 15.92
CA GLU A 62 -33.09 -7.69 15.38
C GLU A 62 -32.68 -6.32 14.80
N CYS A 63 -31.79 -5.59 15.48
CA CYS A 63 -31.27 -4.31 14.97
C CYS A 63 -30.53 -4.48 13.63
N TYR A 64 -29.78 -5.56 13.46
CA TYR A 64 -29.15 -5.88 12.19
C TYR A 64 -30.17 -6.19 11.08
N ALA A 65 -31.19 -7.00 11.40
CA ALA A 65 -32.22 -7.43 10.47
C ALA A 65 -33.06 -6.25 9.94
N TYR A 66 -33.52 -5.36 10.82
CA TYR A 66 -34.41 -4.24 10.47
C TYR A 66 -33.69 -2.96 10.04
N GLY A 67 -32.37 -2.86 10.22
CA GLY A 67 -31.62 -1.69 9.75
C GLY A 67 -31.76 -1.51 8.23
N THR A 68 -31.84 -0.26 7.76
CA THR A 68 -31.95 0.06 6.32
C THR A 68 -30.61 0.39 5.66
N SER A 69 -29.56 0.59 6.47
CA SER A 69 -28.20 0.91 6.02
C SER A 69 -27.49 -0.28 5.35
N LYS A 70 -26.39 -0.04 4.63
CA LYS A 70 -25.52 -1.10 4.11
C LYS A 70 -24.94 -1.94 5.27
N ALA A 71 -24.69 -3.23 5.03
CA ALA A 71 -24.24 -4.19 6.04
C ALA A 71 -23.04 -3.70 6.87
N THR A 72 -22.01 -3.14 6.22
CA THR A 72 -20.82 -2.58 6.90
C THR A 72 -21.16 -1.45 7.87
N SER A 73 -22.07 -0.55 7.48
CA SER A 73 -22.52 0.56 8.33
C SER A 73 -23.33 0.06 9.52
N LYS A 74 -24.21 -0.94 9.32
CA LYS A 74 -24.93 -1.59 10.42
C LYS A 74 -23.97 -2.22 11.41
N PHE A 75 -22.97 -2.96 10.91
CA PHE A 75 -22.01 -3.66 11.76
C PHE A 75 -21.17 -2.70 12.59
N ARG A 76 -20.71 -1.57 12.02
CA ARG A 76 -20.02 -0.51 12.76
C ARG A 76 -20.88 0.10 13.85
N ALA A 77 -22.14 0.44 13.53
CA ALA A 77 -23.06 1.01 14.51
C ALA A 77 -23.33 0.04 15.67
N LEU A 78 -23.56 -1.25 15.37
CA LEU A 78 -23.75 -2.29 16.39
C LEU A 78 -22.48 -2.48 17.22
N GLN A 79 -21.31 -2.47 16.60
CA GLN A 79 -20.04 -2.55 17.30
C GLN A 79 -19.88 -1.40 18.30
N ASP A 80 -20.19 -0.16 17.92
CA ASP A 80 -20.15 0.99 18.83
C ASP A 80 -21.13 0.84 20.01
N GLN A 81 -22.32 0.29 19.77
CA GLN A 81 -23.28 -0.01 20.83
C GLN A 81 -22.73 -1.04 21.81
N VAL A 82 -22.15 -2.15 21.33
CA VAL A 82 -21.52 -3.15 22.22
C VAL A 82 -20.41 -2.50 23.06
N HIS A 83 -19.59 -1.61 22.48
CA HIS A 83 -18.59 -0.89 23.26
C HIS A 83 -19.23 -0.05 24.37
N GLN A 84 -20.27 0.74 24.07
CA GLN A 84 -20.95 1.55 25.09
C GLN A 84 -21.52 0.69 26.21
N VAL A 85 -22.10 -0.48 25.89
CA VAL A 85 -22.60 -1.41 26.91
C VAL A 85 -21.50 -1.84 27.86
N LEU A 86 -20.32 -2.22 27.34
CA LEU A 86 -19.20 -2.66 28.16
C LEU A 86 -18.69 -1.55 29.10
N TYR A 87 -18.63 -0.30 28.62
CA TYR A 87 -18.23 0.85 29.46
C TYR A 87 -19.26 1.22 30.53
N ASN A 88 -20.51 0.80 30.36
CA ASN A 88 -21.57 1.01 31.35
C ASN A 88 -21.62 -0.09 32.43
N ASP A 89 -20.60 -0.95 32.49
CA ASP A 89 -20.40 -1.96 33.54
C ASP A 89 -21.59 -2.94 33.68
N PRO A 90 -21.88 -3.76 32.65
CA PRO A 90 -23.03 -4.64 32.67
C PRO A 90 -22.87 -5.74 33.72
N ARG A 91 -23.96 -6.19 34.32
CA ARG A 91 -23.92 -7.30 35.30
C ARG A 91 -23.82 -8.66 34.59
N PRO A 92 -23.03 -9.62 35.10
CA PRO A 92 -22.30 -9.61 36.38
C PRO A 92 -20.92 -8.92 36.32
N GLY A 93 -20.47 -8.57 35.12
CA GLY A 93 -19.27 -7.78 34.81
C GLY A 93 -19.08 -7.77 33.28
N PRO A 94 -18.41 -6.77 32.69
CA PRO A 94 -18.26 -6.63 31.25
C PRO A 94 -17.71 -7.88 30.54
N ALA A 95 -16.64 -8.48 31.06
CA ALA A 95 -16.01 -9.64 30.44
C ALA A 95 -16.88 -10.89 30.60
N THR A 96 -17.41 -11.10 31.80
CA THR A 96 -18.31 -12.24 32.08
C THR A 96 -19.60 -12.15 31.27
N PHE A 97 -20.14 -10.94 31.11
CA PHE A 97 -21.32 -10.67 30.28
C PHE A 97 -21.09 -11.12 28.83
N ILE A 98 -19.92 -10.83 28.27
CA ILE A 98 -19.56 -11.26 26.91
C ILE A 98 -19.38 -12.78 26.83
N ALA A 99 -18.76 -13.40 27.84
CA ALA A 99 -18.65 -14.86 27.90
C ALA A 99 -20.05 -15.52 27.83
N TYR A 100 -21.02 -15.01 28.60
CA TYR A 100 -22.41 -15.48 28.52
C TYR A 100 -23.04 -15.25 27.14
N CYS A 101 -22.83 -14.08 26.53
CA CYS A 101 -23.34 -13.81 25.18
C CYS A 101 -22.84 -14.86 24.17
N LEU A 102 -21.56 -15.24 24.27
CA LEU A 102 -20.94 -16.24 23.41
C LEU A 102 -21.50 -17.65 23.62
N CYS A 103 -21.83 -18.03 24.86
CA CYS A 103 -22.53 -19.30 25.12
C CYS A 103 -23.94 -19.35 24.52
N ILE A 104 -24.61 -18.20 24.41
CA ILE A 104 -26.01 -18.13 23.93
C ILE A 104 -26.06 -17.99 22.40
N LEU A 105 -25.06 -17.37 21.78
CA LEU A 105 -25.01 -17.10 20.35
C LEU A 105 -25.28 -18.32 19.44
N PRO A 106 -24.78 -19.54 19.74
CA PRO A 106 -25.10 -20.75 19.01
C PRO A 106 -26.57 -21.15 18.99
N ILE A 107 -27.43 -20.56 19.83
CA ILE A 107 -28.87 -20.79 19.78
C ILE A 107 -29.49 -20.07 18.57
N PHE A 108 -28.92 -18.96 18.11
CA PHE A 108 -29.52 -18.11 17.07
C PHE A 108 -29.07 -18.49 15.65
N GLU A 109 -29.88 -19.14 14.82
CA GLU A 109 -29.44 -19.75 13.54
C GLU A 109 -28.74 -18.83 12.51
N THR A 110 -29.11 -17.55 12.44
CA THR A 110 -28.61 -16.64 11.40
C THR A 110 -27.49 -15.72 11.92
N HIS A 111 -26.40 -15.58 11.16
CA HIS A 111 -25.29 -14.63 11.39
C HIS A 111 -24.45 -14.85 12.68
N ARG A 112 -24.43 -16.07 13.22
CA ARG A 112 -23.69 -16.43 14.45
C ARG A 112 -22.22 -16.00 14.45
N GLU A 113 -21.50 -16.26 13.35
CA GLU A 113 -20.07 -15.92 13.20
C GLU A 113 -19.82 -14.41 13.24
N GLY A 114 -20.62 -13.64 12.49
CA GLY A 114 -20.52 -12.19 12.43
C GLY A 114 -20.73 -11.55 13.81
N PHE A 115 -21.76 -11.97 14.54
CA PHE A 115 -22.01 -11.46 15.89
C PHE A 115 -20.96 -11.91 16.90
N SER A 116 -20.47 -13.15 16.79
CA SER A 116 -19.36 -13.64 17.63
C SER A 116 -18.10 -12.79 17.41
N HIS A 117 -17.74 -12.50 16.16
CA HIS A 117 -16.63 -11.60 15.84
C HIS A 117 -16.85 -10.18 16.36
N LEU A 118 -18.06 -9.63 16.22
CA LEU A 118 -18.41 -8.28 16.70
C LEU A 118 -18.18 -8.16 18.19
N ILE A 119 -18.74 -9.11 18.95
CA ILE A 119 -18.73 -9.12 20.41
C ILE A 119 -17.31 -9.38 20.94
N ILE A 120 -16.58 -10.34 20.36
CA ILE A 120 -15.19 -10.61 20.74
C ILE A 120 -14.28 -9.41 20.44
N SER A 121 -14.48 -8.74 19.30
CA SER A 121 -13.71 -7.54 18.94
C SER A 121 -13.94 -6.40 19.94
N ALA A 122 -15.20 -6.20 20.34
CA ALA A 122 -15.56 -5.20 21.33
C ALA A 122 -14.93 -5.47 22.71
N LEU A 123 -14.98 -6.73 23.17
CA LEU A 123 -14.32 -7.14 24.40
C LEU A 123 -12.80 -6.93 24.33
N ARG A 124 -12.13 -7.34 23.25
CA ARG A 124 -10.69 -7.14 23.07
C ARG A 124 -10.29 -5.67 23.19
N ARG A 125 -11.11 -4.74 22.68
CA ARG A 125 -10.86 -3.30 22.82
C ARG A 125 -11.11 -2.81 24.25
N PHE A 126 -12.15 -3.32 24.90
CA PHE A 126 -12.50 -2.96 26.28
C PHE A 126 -11.46 -3.44 27.31
N LEU A 127 -10.93 -4.65 27.15
CA LEU A 127 -9.90 -5.19 28.07
C LEU A 127 -8.63 -4.32 28.11
N LYS A 128 -8.35 -3.54 27.06
CA LYS A 128 -7.24 -2.56 27.06
C LYS A 128 -7.47 -1.36 27.98
N THR A 129 -8.72 -1.04 28.31
CA THR A 129 -9.08 0.08 29.20
C THR A 129 -9.29 -0.33 30.65
N GLY A 130 -9.16 -1.63 30.95
CA GLY A 130 -9.23 -2.20 32.30
C GLY A 130 -10.59 -2.84 32.61
N SER A 131 -10.55 -3.95 33.36
CA SER A 131 -11.71 -4.64 33.96
C SER A 131 -11.29 -5.12 35.36
N THR A 132 -12.25 -5.51 36.21
CA THR A 132 -11.90 -6.03 37.54
C THR A 132 -11.27 -7.42 37.43
N ALA A 133 -10.32 -7.73 38.31
CA ALA A 133 -9.64 -9.03 38.31
C ALA A 133 -10.63 -10.20 38.55
N GLU A 134 -11.68 -9.96 39.35
CA GLU A 134 -12.74 -10.94 39.61
C GLU A 134 -13.60 -11.21 38.36
N ASP A 135 -13.96 -10.18 37.60
CA ASP A 135 -14.72 -10.32 36.35
C ASP A 135 -13.90 -11.07 35.29
N ILE A 136 -12.61 -10.75 35.16
CA ILE A 136 -11.71 -11.45 34.24
C ILE A 136 -11.59 -12.94 34.61
N LEU A 137 -11.41 -13.26 35.90
CA LEU A 137 -11.30 -14.65 36.34
C LEU A 137 -12.58 -15.45 36.06
N LYS A 138 -13.75 -14.90 36.39
CA LYS A 138 -15.04 -15.53 36.08
C LYS A 138 -15.21 -15.73 34.58
N ALA A 139 -14.90 -14.72 33.78
CA ALA A 139 -14.98 -14.80 32.33
C ALA A 139 -14.06 -15.88 31.74
N LYS A 140 -12.83 -16.02 32.27
CA LYS A 140 -11.90 -17.11 31.91
C LYS A 140 -12.50 -18.50 32.17
N LEU A 141 -13.10 -18.71 33.34
CA LEU A 141 -13.72 -20.00 33.68
C LEU A 141 -14.94 -20.31 32.79
N PHE A 142 -15.77 -19.31 32.47
CA PHE A 142 -16.87 -19.50 31.52
C PHE A 142 -16.38 -19.81 30.11
N ALA A 143 -15.34 -19.13 29.64
CA ALA A 143 -14.73 -19.40 28.34
C ALA A 143 -14.09 -20.80 28.29
N ALA A 144 -13.44 -21.25 29.36
CA ALA A 144 -12.93 -22.60 29.49
C ALA A 144 -14.04 -23.66 29.49
N LYS A 145 -15.15 -23.40 30.18
CA LYS A 145 -16.35 -24.27 30.15
C LYS A 145 -16.95 -24.36 28.75
N LEU A 146 -17.10 -23.23 28.08
CA LEU A 146 -17.60 -23.18 26.71
C LEU A 146 -16.69 -23.98 25.77
N PHE A 147 -15.37 -23.85 25.91
CA PHE A 147 -14.41 -24.66 25.14
C PHE A 147 -14.65 -26.16 25.35
N LEU A 148 -14.79 -26.62 26.61
CA LEU A 148 -15.08 -28.03 26.91
C LEU A 148 -16.41 -28.51 26.33
N ASP A 149 -17.45 -27.67 26.37
CA ASP A 149 -18.77 -28.01 25.82
C ASP A 149 -18.72 -28.11 24.27
N ILE A 150 -17.86 -27.32 23.63
CA ILE A 150 -17.60 -27.40 22.18
C ILE A 150 -16.82 -28.67 21.84
N THR A 151 -15.70 -28.93 22.52
CA THR A 151 -14.88 -30.13 22.26
C THR A 151 -15.61 -31.42 22.63
N GLY A 152 -16.53 -31.36 23.59
CA GLY A 152 -17.41 -32.47 23.97
C GLY A 152 -18.62 -32.67 23.04
N GLY A 153 -18.75 -31.86 21.97
CA GLY A 153 -19.84 -31.96 20.99
C GLY A 153 -21.22 -31.50 21.48
N SER A 154 -21.29 -30.89 22.67
CA SER A 154 -22.55 -30.35 23.24
C SER A 154 -22.93 -29.01 22.63
N MET A 155 -21.96 -28.28 22.06
CA MET A 155 -22.15 -27.00 21.40
C MET A 155 -21.37 -26.93 20.09
N VAL A 156 -21.92 -26.25 19.08
CA VAL A 156 -21.26 -26.05 17.78
C VAL A 156 -20.87 -24.59 17.62
N HIS A 157 -19.58 -24.34 17.49
CA HIS A 157 -18.99 -23.06 17.14
C HIS A 157 -18.02 -23.23 15.97
N ASP A 158 -17.88 -22.18 15.16
CA ASP A 158 -16.83 -22.10 14.14
C ASP A 158 -15.44 -22.10 14.80
N GLU A 159 -14.49 -22.87 14.24
CA GLU A 159 -13.14 -23.07 14.77
C GLU A 159 -12.41 -21.74 15.05
N ILE A 160 -12.55 -20.75 14.14
CA ILE A 160 -11.90 -19.44 14.27
C ILE A 160 -12.47 -18.68 15.48
N ILE A 161 -13.77 -18.85 15.75
CA ILE A 161 -14.42 -18.26 16.93
C ILE A 161 -13.88 -18.91 18.20
N VAL A 162 -13.76 -20.23 18.24
CA VAL A 162 -13.20 -20.95 19.41
C VAL A 162 -11.81 -20.42 19.76
N ILE A 163 -10.93 -20.30 18.76
CA ILE A 163 -9.57 -19.77 18.97
C ILE A 163 -9.60 -18.34 19.47
N LYS A 164 -10.45 -17.50 18.89
CA LYS A 164 -10.60 -16.11 19.31
C LYS A 164 -11.12 -15.99 20.74
N ILE A 165 -12.01 -16.88 21.18
CA ILE A 165 -12.48 -16.96 22.57
C ILE A 165 -11.29 -17.24 23.48
N LEU A 166 -10.57 -18.35 23.25
CA LEU A 166 -9.42 -18.74 24.08
C LEU A 166 -8.36 -17.63 24.19
N GLN A 167 -8.04 -16.98 23.07
CA GLN A 167 -7.04 -15.91 23.02
C GLN A 167 -7.51 -14.59 23.67
N VAL A 168 -8.77 -14.17 23.48
CA VAL A 168 -9.25 -12.88 24.01
C VAL A 168 -9.53 -12.96 25.50
N PHE A 169 -10.05 -14.10 25.98
CA PHE A 169 -10.21 -14.32 27.41
C PHE A 169 -8.90 -14.74 28.10
N ASP A 170 -7.85 -15.06 27.34
CA ASP A 170 -6.57 -15.54 27.89
C ASP A 170 -6.77 -16.80 28.76
N VAL A 171 -7.47 -17.78 28.20
CA VAL A 171 -7.78 -19.06 28.87
C VAL A 171 -6.51 -19.90 28.94
N SER A 172 -6.04 -20.23 30.15
CA SER A 172 -4.90 -21.11 30.36
C SER A 172 -5.34 -22.57 30.56
N LEU A 173 -4.37 -23.50 30.54
CA LEU A 173 -4.61 -24.90 30.91
C LEU A 173 -5.14 -25.03 32.35
N GLU A 174 -4.73 -24.14 33.26
CA GLU A 174 -5.21 -24.12 34.65
C GLU A 174 -6.69 -23.76 34.72
N ASN A 175 -7.16 -22.85 33.85
CA ASN A 175 -8.59 -22.52 33.80
C ASN A 175 -9.43 -23.69 33.27
N ILE A 176 -8.90 -24.46 32.31
CA ILE A 176 -9.57 -25.67 31.81
C ILE A 176 -9.57 -26.75 32.90
N GLU A 177 -8.46 -26.94 33.60
CA GLU A 177 -8.34 -27.86 34.73
C GLU A 177 -9.41 -27.59 35.80
N GLU A 178 -9.59 -26.32 36.18
CA GLU A 178 -10.51 -25.91 37.23
C GLU A 178 -11.97 -26.25 36.91
N VAL A 179 -12.33 -26.28 35.62
CA VAL A 179 -13.70 -26.59 35.16
C VAL A 179 -13.95 -28.09 35.01
N ILE A 180 -12.91 -28.91 34.89
CA ILE A 180 -13.05 -30.37 34.84
C ILE A 180 -13.40 -30.87 36.25
N HIS A 181 -14.71 -30.94 36.53
CA HIS A 181 -15.27 -31.40 37.81
C HIS A 181 -14.94 -32.86 38.08
N ASP A 182 -13.88 -33.10 38.85
CA ASP A 182 -13.62 -34.39 39.49
C ASP A 182 -13.01 -34.13 40.88
N SER A 183 -13.80 -34.25 41.95
CA SER A 183 -13.40 -33.81 43.29
C SER A 183 -12.33 -34.68 43.94
N ASP A 184 -12.01 -35.86 43.40
CA ASP A 184 -11.16 -36.87 44.07
C ASP A 184 -9.78 -37.11 43.44
N VAL A 185 -9.38 -36.33 42.43
CA VAL A 185 -8.11 -36.55 41.70
C VAL A 185 -7.05 -35.50 42.05
N LYS A 186 -5.78 -35.93 42.23
CA LYS A 186 -4.62 -35.03 42.45
C LYS A 186 -4.49 -34.00 41.32
N ARG A 187 -4.17 -32.74 41.68
CA ARG A 187 -4.01 -31.59 40.77
C ARG A 187 -3.13 -31.86 39.54
N SER A 188 -2.01 -32.57 39.71
CA SER A 188 -1.11 -32.89 38.59
C SER A 188 -1.78 -33.72 37.49
N ILE A 189 -2.63 -34.68 37.86
CA ILE A 189 -3.34 -35.57 36.92
C ILE A 189 -4.43 -34.80 36.16
N LYS A 190 -5.00 -33.76 36.77
CA LYS A 190 -6.03 -32.92 36.13
C LYS A 190 -5.46 -32.01 35.06
N ILE A 191 -4.27 -31.43 35.29
CA ILE A 191 -3.57 -30.61 34.29
C ILE A 191 -3.19 -31.46 33.06
N ASP A 192 -2.72 -32.68 33.30
CA ASP A 192 -2.41 -33.62 32.21
C ASP A 192 -3.68 -33.94 31.39
N ARG A 193 -4.82 -34.15 32.05
CA ARG A 193 -6.11 -34.37 31.38
C ARG A 193 -6.60 -33.14 30.59
N ALA A 194 -6.44 -31.93 31.13
CA ALA A 194 -6.77 -30.69 30.42
C ALA A 194 -5.89 -30.52 29.16
N LYS A 195 -4.61 -30.85 29.28
CA LYS A 195 -3.66 -30.83 28.16
C LYS A 195 -4.00 -31.88 27.10
N GLU A 196 -4.36 -33.10 27.50
CA GLU A 196 -4.79 -34.17 26.59
C GLU A 196 -6.03 -33.74 25.78
N LEU A 197 -7.03 -33.11 26.40
CA LEU A 197 -8.22 -32.60 25.71
C LEU A 197 -7.86 -31.52 24.67
N VAL A 198 -6.99 -30.58 25.04
CA VAL A 198 -6.51 -29.56 24.10
C VAL A 198 -5.70 -30.19 22.96
N GLU A 199 -4.81 -31.14 23.26
CA GLU A 199 -4.03 -31.87 22.26
C GLU A 199 -4.94 -32.68 21.31
N GLN A 200 -6.01 -33.30 21.81
CA GLN A 200 -7.00 -34.01 21.01
C GLN A 200 -7.73 -33.06 20.05
N TYR A 201 -8.21 -31.91 20.53
CA TYR A 201 -8.87 -30.93 19.67
C TYR A 201 -7.91 -30.35 18.61
N ILE A 202 -6.64 -30.12 18.96
CA ILE A 202 -5.62 -29.71 18.00
C ILE A 202 -5.40 -30.80 16.94
N PHE A 203 -5.40 -32.06 17.34
CA PHE A 203 -5.28 -33.19 16.40
C PHE A 203 -6.45 -33.23 15.42
N GLU A 204 -7.68 -33.03 15.88
CA GLU A 204 -8.87 -32.92 15.01
C GLU A 204 -8.74 -31.77 14.00
N LEU A 205 -8.23 -30.61 14.42
CA LEU A 205 -7.95 -29.49 13.50
C LEU A 205 -6.87 -29.84 12.47
N ILE A 206 -5.88 -30.65 12.82
CA ILE A 206 -4.84 -31.09 11.88
C ILE A 206 -5.42 -32.10 10.89
N GLU A 207 -6.31 -33.00 11.33
CA GLU A 207 -7.01 -33.94 10.45
C GLU A 207 -7.96 -33.21 9.48
N SER A 208 -8.62 -32.13 9.93
CA SER A 208 -9.46 -31.27 9.09
C SER A 208 -8.67 -30.31 8.18
N GLN A 209 -7.33 -30.38 8.18
CA GLN A 209 -6.43 -29.49 7.44
C GLN A 209 -6.50 -28.00 7.87
N SER A 210 -7.00 -27.74 9.07
CA SER A 210 -7.10 -26.40 9.67
C SER A 210 -5.79 -26.01 10.37
N TYR A 211 -4.67 -25.97 9.61
CA TYR A 211 -3.32 -25.84 10.17
C TYR A 211 -3.06 -24.50 10.89
N MET A 212 -3.57 -23.39 10.36
CA MET A 212 -3.41 -22.07 11.01
C MET A 212 -4.08 -22.03 12.39
N ASN A 213 -5.23 -22.70 12.49
CA ASN A 213 -6.02 -22.81 13.71
C ASN A 213 -5.28 -23.70 14.73
N ALA A 214 -4.80 -24.87 14.30
CA ALA A 214 -3.97 -25.76 15.11
C ALA A 214 -2.71 -25.07 15.65
N VAL A 215 -1.95 -24.39 14.78
CA VAL A 215 -0.73 -23.64 15.16
C VAL A 215 -1.04 -22.53 16.15
N SER A 216 -2.18 -21.85 16.00
CA SER A 216 -2.59 -20.78 16.92
C SER A 216 -2.92 -21.29 18.31
N LEU A 217 -3.48 -22.50 18.43
CA LEU A 217 -3.71 -23.15 19.73
C LEU A 217 -2.42 -23.70 20.35
N LEU A 218 -1.55 -24.31 19.55
CA LEU A 218 -0.24 -24.78 20.01
C LEU A 218 0.58 -23.62 20.59
N GLU A 219 0.59 -22.47 19.92
CA GLU A 219 1.23 -21.23 20.39
C GLU A 219 0.58 -20.72 21.69
N HIS A 220 -0.76 -20.60 21.70
CA HIS A 220 -1.52 -20.08 22.86
C HIS A 220 -1.27 -20.89 24.14
N PHE A 221 -1.30 -22.23 24.05
CA PHE A 221 -1.05 -23.12 25.19
C PHE A 221 0.42 -23.50 25.38
N SER A 222 1.33 -22.92 24.59
CA SER A 222 2.76 -23.21 24.63
C SER A 222 3.13 -24.70 24.47
N ILE A 223 2.40 -25.42 23.62
CA ILE A 223 2.59 -26.86 23.37
C ILE A 223 3.60 -27.03 22.21
N ARG A 224 4.74 -27.69 22.49
CA ARG A 224 5.86 -27.86 21.53
C ARG A 224 6.06 -29.28 20.99
N LYS A 225 5.13 -30.21 21.25
CA LYS A 225 5.30 -31.63 20.93
C LYS A 225 5.43 -31.92 19.41
N SER A 226 4.85 -31.06 18.57
CA SER A 226 4.83 -31.25 17.11
C SER A 226 6.13 -30.75 16.47
N GLY A 227 7.13 -31.62 16.28
CA GLY A 227 8.43 -31.22 15.74
C GLY A 227 8.46 -30.83 14.25
N GLU A 228 9.57 -31.15 13.59
CA GLU A 228 9.82 -30.84 12.17
C GLU A 228 8.85 -31.57 11.22
N SER A 229 8.39 -32.77 11.56
CA SER A 229 7.41 -33.52 10.78
C SER A 229 6.10 -32.76 10.54
N PHE A 230 5.66 -31.98 11.54
CA PHE A 230 4.46 -31.15 11.41
C PHE A 230 4.70 -29.96 10.46
N LEU A 231 5.89 -29.37 10.49
CA LEU A 231 6.31 -28.35 9.54
C LEU A 231 6.29 -28.88 8.11
N LEU A 232 6.90 -30.05 7.88
CA LEU A 232 6.95 -30.69 6.56
C LEU A 232 5.54 -30.96 6.02
N LYS A 233 4.64 -31.49 6.85
CA LYS A 233 3.23 -31.72 6.47
C LYS A 233 2.53 -30.42 6.04
N MET A 234 2.73 -29.32 6.77
CA MET A 234 2.18 -28.00 6.37
C MET A 234 2.76 -27.53 5.03
N MET A 235 4.06 -27.71 4.80
CA MET A 235 4.72 -27.33 3.56
C MET A 235 4.23 -28.17 2.36
N GLU A 236 3.98 -29.46 2.55
CA GLU A 236 3.37 -30.35 1.56
C GLU A 236 1.94 -29.93 1.20
N CYS A 237 1.13 -29.55 2.19
CA CYS A 237 -0.23 -29.05 1.97
C CYS A 237 -0.29 -27.61 1.41
N GLY A 238 0.85 -26.93 1.24
CA GLY A 238 0.89 -25.55 0.73
C GLY A 238 0.54 -24.47 1.77
N GLU A 239 0.50 -24.83 3.05
CA GLU A 239 0.11 -23.98 4.17
C GLU A 239 1.28 -23.14 4.71
N TYR A 240 1.89 -22.34 3.82
CA TYR A 240 3.13 -21.59 4.10
C TYR A 240 3.02 -20.61 5.27
N LYS A 241 1.86 -19.97 5.45
CA LYS A 241 1.65 -19.01 6.54
C LYS A 241 1.60 -19.71 7.89
N ALA A 242 0.95 -20.88 7.95
CA ALA A 242 0.89 -21.69 9.17
C ALA A 242 2.28 -22.23 9.52
N ALA A 243 3.02 -22.69 8.51
CA ALA A 243 4.41 -23.13 8.65
C ALA A 243 5.35 -22.02 9.17
N GLU A 244 5.27 -20.79 8.62
CA GLU A 244 6.03 -19.64 9.12
C GLU A 244 5.70 -19.33 10.58
N LYS A 245 4.40 -19.32 10.92
CA LYS A 245 3.95 -19.06 12.28
C LYS A 245 4.48 -20.14 13.25
N TRP A 246 4.39 -21.41 12.87
CA TRP A 246 4.90 -22.52 13.66
C TRP A 246 6.41 -22.45 13.87
N ALA A 247 7.17 -22.22 12.79
CA ALA A 247 8.61 -22.10 12.86
C ALA A 247 9.05 -20.94 13.75
N THR A 248 8.36 -19.80 13.66
CA THR A 248 8.60 -18.63 14.52
C THR A 248 8.42 -18.96 15.99
N PHE A 249 7.33 -19.65 16.34
CA PHE A 249 7.03 -20.05 17.72
C PHE A 249 8.04 -21.08 18.27
N MET A 250 8.45 -22.04 17.43
CA MET A 250 9.44 -23.06 17.79
C MET A 250 10.85 -22.48 17.95
N GLY A 251 11.17 -21.42 17.20
CA GLY A 251 12.40 -20.66 17.31
C GLY A 251 13.38 -20.93 16.18
N LYS A 252 14.64 -20.50 16.38
CA LYS A 252 15.66 -20.40 15.34
C LYS A 252 15.93 -21.72 14.59
N SER A 253 15.97 -22.85 15.29
CA SER A 253 16.21 -24.17 14.67
C SER A 253 15.13 -24.52 13.65
N MET A 254 13.86 -24.29 13.99
CA MET A 254 12.73 -24.57 13.10
C MET A 254 12.66 -23.56 11.94
N LEU A 255 13.04 -22.30 12.18
CA LEU A 255 13.20 -21.32 11.11
C LEU A 255 14.27 -21.75 10.10
N CYS A 256 15.38 -22.34 10.54
CA CYS A 256 16.38 -22.90 9.63
C CYS A 256 15.81 -24.05 8.79
N ALA A 257 15.08 -24.98 9.40
CA ALA A 257 14.41 -26.07 8.69
C ALA A 257 13.41 -25.54 7.64
N LEU A 258 12.61 -24.54 7.98
CA LEU A 258 11.69 -23.89 7.05
C LEU A 258 12.41 -23.22 5.87
N VAL A 259 13.53 -22.54 6.12
CA VAL A 259 14.33 -21.92 5.06
C VAL A 259 14.91 -23.00 4.13
N GLN A 260 15.42 -24.10 4.68
CA GLN A 260 15.93 -25.21 3.88
C GLN A 260 14.83 -25.82 3.00
N GLU A 261 13.64 -26.07 3.56
CA GLU A 261 12.48 -26.54 2.81
C GLU A 261 12.07 -25.60 1.67
N TYR A 262 12.12 -24.28 1.89
CA TYR A 262 11.88 -23.33 0.82
C TYR A 262 12.94 -23.42 -0.27
N VAL A 263 14.21 -23.61 0.08
CA VAL A 263 15.31 -23.78 -0.89
C VAL A 263 15.11 -25.05 -1.72
N ASP A 264 14.82 -26.17 -1.07
CA ASP A 264 14.63 -27.48 -1.72
C ASP A 264 13.44 -27.44 -2.70
N ARG A 265 12.41 -26.66 -2.37
CA ARG A 265 11.24 -26.40 -3.23
C ARG A 265 11.45 -25.28 -4.25
N LYS A 266 12.67 -24.72 -4.37
CA LYS A 266 13.03 -23.61 -5.27
C LYS A 266 12.25 -22.30 -5.00
N LEU A 267 11.76 -22.11 -3.78
CA LEU A 267 11.02 -20.94 -3.31
C LEU A 267 11.96 -19.91 -2.66
N VAL A 268 12.83 -19.30 -3.46
CA VAL A 268 13.91 -18.40 -2.97
C VAL A 268 13.37 -17.11 -2.32
N LYS A 269 12.25 -16.56 -2.82
CA LYS A 269 11.70 -15.29 -2.30
C LYS A 269 11.10 -15.43 -0.88
N PRO A 270 10.25 -16.43 -0.59
CA PRO A 270 9.84 -16.74 0.79
C PRO A 270 11.03 -16.99 1.72
N ALA A 271 12.03 -17.78 1.30
CA ALA A 271 13.24 -18.04 2.09
C ALA A 271 13.97 -16.74 2.47
N TYR A 272 14.21 -15.86 1.50
CA TYR A 272 14.82 -14.55 1.73
C TYR A 272 14.02 -13.68 2.72
N SER A 273 12.68 -13.70 2.61
CA SER A 273 11.81 -12.94 3.51
C SER A 273 11.95 -13.39 4.96
N ILE A 274 12.00 -14.70 5.21
CA ILE A 274 12.21 -15.27 6.55
C ILE A 274 13.58 -14.88 7.10
N ILE A 275 14.64 -15.03 6.29
CA ILE A 275 16.01 -14.66 6.67
C ILE A 275 16.08 -13.19 7.09
N LYS A 276 15.50 -12.30 6.28
CA LYS A 276 15.50 -10.85 6.55
C LYS A 276 14.70 -10.51 7.81
N LYS A 277 13.51 -11.07 7.97
CA LYS A 277 12.60 -10.76 9.09
C LYS A 277 13.17 -11.21 10.45
N ASN A 278 13.94 -12.29 10.46
CA ASN A 278 14.48 -12.91 11.68
C ASN A 278 16.00 -12.67 11.87
N ASN A 279 16.62 -11.79 11.08
CA ASN A 279 18.06 -11.47 11.13
C ASN A 279 19.00 -12.69 10.97
N MET A 280 18.62 -13.67 10.15
CA MET A 280 19.35 -14.93 9.98
C MET A 280 20.38 -14.90 8.84
N ARG A 281 21.06 -13.76 8.64
CA ARG A 281 22.01 -13.58 7.52
C ARG A 281 23.26 -14.47 7.66
N GLN A 282 23.67 -14.75 8.90
CA GLN A 282 24.89 -15.53 9.18
C GLN A 282 24.69 -17.02 8.88
N GLU A 283 23.47 -17.52 9.02
CA GLU A 283 23.11 -18.92 8.80
C GLU A 283 22.97 -19.24 7.30
N PHE A 284 22.57 -18.26 6.49
CA PHE A 284 22.34 -18.43 5.05
C PHE A 284 22.98 -17.30 4.21
N PRO A 285 24.30 -17.10 4.29
CA PRO A 285 24.98 -15.99 3.61
C PRO A 285 24.90 -16.09 2.08
N GLU A 286 25.07 -17.30 1.54
CA GLU A 286 25.03 -17.56 0.09
C GLU A 286 23.65 -17.30 -0.49
N LEU A 287 22.59 -17.83 0.13
CA LEU A 287 21.22 -17.64 -0.33
C LEU A 287 20.81 -16.16 -0.28
N TYR A 288 21.23 -15.45 0.77
CA TYR A 288 20.99 -14.02 0.90
C TYR A 288 21.66 -13.22 -0.22
N HIS A 289 22.90 -13.59 -0.57
CA HIS A 289 23.66 -12.96 -1.66
C HIS A 289 23.05 -13.28 -3.04
N GLN A 290 22.82 -14.55 -3.35
CA GLN A 290 22.25 -15.01 -4.63
C GLN A 290 20.89 -14.37 -4.94
N TYR A 291 20.02 -14.22 -3.92
CA TYR A 291 18.74 -13.53 -4.12
C TYR A 291 18.94 -12.04 -4.44
N LYS A 292 19.89 -11.37 -3.77
CA LYS A 292 20.19 -9.97 -4.06
C LYS A 292 20.77 -9.81 -5.46
N GLU A 293 21.74 -10.62 -5.86
CA GLU A 293 22.32 -10.60 -7.22
C GLU A 293 21.25 -10.84 -8.29
N SER A 294 20.44 -11.89 -8.15
CA SER A 294 19.36 -12.16 -9.12
C SER A 294 18.31 -11.05 -9.16
N SER A 295 18.06 -10.37 -8.04
CA SER A 295 17.20 -9.18 -8.01
C SER A 295 17.85 -7.99 -8.71
N LEU A 296 19.16 -7.77 -8.55
CA LEU A 296 19.91 -6.69 -9.20
C LEU A 296 19.99 -6.92 -10.71
N LYS A 297 20.31 -8.14 -11.14
CA LYS A 297 20.34 -8.53 -12.55
C LYS A 297 19.01 -8.21 -13.25
N LYS A 298 17.88 -8.56 -12.64
CA LYS A 298 16.54 -8.24 -13.17
C LYS A 298 16.25 -6.74 -13.27
N LEU A 299 16.88 -5.91 -12.44
CA LEU A 299 16.73 -4.45 -12.50
C LEU A 299 17.65 -3.85 -13.58
N ALA A 300 18.88 -4.35 -13.67
CA ALA A 300 19.85 -3.99 -14.70
C ALA A 300 19.35 -4.36 -16.11
N GLU A 301 18.79 -5.56 -16.30
CA GLU A 301 18.16 -6.00 -17.57
C GLU A 301 17.00 -5.08 -18.01
N LYS A 302 16.39 -4.37 -17.07
CA LYS A 302 15.33 -3.38 -17.35
C LYS A 302 15.86 -1.96 -17.54
N GLY A 303 17.17 -1.75 -17.43
CA GLY A 303 17.82 -0.44 -17.49
C GLY A 303 17.53 0.45 -16.29
N VAL A 304 17.11 -0.11 -15.15
CA VAL A 304 16.70 0.65 -13.96
C VAL A 304 17.85 0.68 -12.96
N TRP A 305 18.94 1.34 -13.35
CA TRP A 305 20.23 1.28 -12.67
C TRP A 305 20.23 1.90 -11.27
N ASP A 306 19.63 3.07 -11.09
CA ASP A 306 19.64 3.74 -9.78
C ASP A 306 18.80 3.01 -8.73
N VAL A 307 17.73 2.33 -9.15
CA VAL A 307 16.96 1.44 -8.26
C VAL A 307 17.79 0.23 -7.88
N ALA A 308 18.58 -0.32 -8.81
CA ALA A 308 19.51 -1.42 -8.53
C ALA A 308 20.61 -0.98 -7.56
N GLU A 309 21.18 0.19 -7.76
CA GLU A 309 22.18 0.80 -6.87
C GLU A 309 21.63 1.01 -5.45
N ALA A 310 20.44 1.61 -5.33
CA ALA A 310 19.75 1.76 -4.04
C ALA A 310 19.50 0.41 -3.35
N ARG A 311 19.21 -0.64 -4.14
CA ARG A 311 18.98 -2.00 -3.63
C ARG A 311 20.27 -2.70 -3.18
N ALA A 312 21.41 -2.38 -3.80
CA ALA A 312 22.72 -2.84 -3.36
C ALA A 312 23.05 -2.29 -1.96
N ASN A 313 22.52 -1.12 -1.61
CA ASN A 313 22.64 -0.50 -0.28
C ASN A 313 24.10 -0.38 0.18
N ALA A 314 24.94 0.16 -0.70
CA ALA A 314 26.39 0.34 -0.50
C ALA A 314 27.19 -0.94 -0.19
N ASP A 315 26.63 -2.13 -0.45
CA ASP A 315 27.35 -3.39 -0.34
C ASP A 315 28.35 -3.51 -1.51
N LYS A 316 29.65 -3.53 -1.18
CA LYS A 316 30.74 -3.46 -2.17
C LYS A 316 30.67 -4.57 -3.21
N GLN A 317 30.36 -5.81 -2.82
CA GLN A 317 30.29 -6.95 -3.74
C GLN A 317 29.14 -6.79 -4.74
N LEU A 318 28.00 -6.32 -4.25
CA LEU A 318 26.83 -6.09 -5.10
C LEU A 318 27.00 -4.89 -6.04
N LEU A 319 27.75 -3.87 -5.61
CA LEU A 319 28.10 -2.73 -6.45
C LEU A 319 29.10 -3.14 -7.54
N GLU A 320 30.13 -3.92 -7.21
CA GLU A 320 31.06 -4.49 -8.20
C GLU A 320 30.32 -5.37 -9.22
N TYR A 321 29.35 -6.18 -8.77
CA TYR A 321 28.48 -6.94 -9.67
C TYR A 321 27.61 -6.04 -10.56
N LEU A 322 27.09 -4.93 -10.02
CA LEU A 322 26.32 -3.96 -10.81
C LEU A 322 27.19 -3.26 -11.87
N VAL A 323 28.45 -2.96 -11.55
CA VAL A 323 29.42 -2.43 -12.53
C VAL A 323 29.65 -3.45 -13.65
N TYR A 324 29.86 -4.73 -13.32
CA TYR A 324 30.02 -5.78 -14.33
C TYR A 324 28.79 -5.88 -15.25
N LEU A 325 27.57 -5.85 -14.69
CA LEU A 325 26.34 -5.83 -15.48
C LEU A 325 26.23 -4.60 -16.39
N ALA A 326 26.66 -3.43 -15.92
CA ALA A 326 26.67 -2.21 -16.72
C ALA A 326 27.69 -2.28 -17.87
N MET A 327 28.87 -2.86 -17.63
CA MET A 327 29.88 -3.13 -18.66
C MET A 327 29.36 -4.10 -19.73
N GLU A 328 28.77 -5.22 -19.34
CA GLU A 328 28.20 -6.20 -20.28
C GLU A 328 27.07 -5.60 -21.13
N ALA A 329 26.28 -4.71 -20.54
CA ALA A 329 25.18 -4.04 -21.21
C ALA A 329 25.60 -2.80 -22.03
N GLY A 330 26.89 -2.41 -21.99
CA GLY A 330 27.43 -1.29 -22.76
C GLY A 330 27.13 0.11 -22.20
N TYR A 331 26.78 0.23 -20.92
CA TYR A 331 26.50 1.52 -20.27
C TYR A 331 27.77 2.11 -19.64
N SER A 332 28.70 2.58 -20.46
CA SER A 332 29.99 3.17 -20.04
C SER A 332 29.82 4.30 -19.02
N GLU A 333 28.88 5.19 -19.30
CA GLU A 333 28.46 6.31 -18.43
C GLU A 333 28.06 5.87 -17.01
N LYS A 334 27.40 4.71 -16.86
CA LYS A 334 26.98 4.20 -15.54
C LYS A 334 28.12 3.48 -14.84
N VAL A 335 29.04 2.88 -15.59
CA VAL A 335 30.27 2.28 -15.06
C VAL A 335 31.15 3.36 -14.42
N GLU A 336 31.43 4.45 -15.12
CA GLU A 336 32.21 5.59 -14.59
C GLU A 336 31.55 6.15 -13.32
N GLU A 337 30.24 6.40 -13.36
CA GLU A 337 29.49 6.92 -12.22
C GLU A 337 29.56 6.02 -10.98
N LEU A 338 29.35 4.71 -11.12
CA LEU A 338 29.40 3.76 -10.01
C LEU A 338 30.82 3.63 -9.44
N CYS A 339 31.83 3.59 -10.32
CA CYS A 339 33.23 3.52 -9.92
C CYS A 339 33.66 4.77 -9.14
N ASP A 340 33.31 5.96 -9.62
CA ASP A 340 33.66 7.22 -8.97
C ASP A 340 32.90 7.41 -7.65
N ARG A 341 31.57 7.21 -7.66
CA ARG A 341 30.72 7.41 -6.48
C ARG A 341 31.12 6.51 -5.30
N TYR A 342 31.54 5.29 -5.58
CA TYR A 342 31.90 4.31 -4.55
C TYR A 342 33.40 3.99 -4.47
N SER A 343 34.24 4.74 -5.20
CA SER A 343 35.69 4.54 -5.25
C SER A 343 36.10 3.09 -5.59
N LEU A 344 35.39 2.46 -6.52
CA LEU A 344 35.66 1.09 -6.97
C LEU A 344 36.85 1.08 -7.94
N LYS A 345 37.81 0.16 -7.73
CA LYS A 345 39.04 0.05 -8.52
C LYS A 345 39.09 -1.29 -9.26
N GLY A 346 39.79 -1.33 -10.40
CA GLY A 346 40.03 -2.57 -11.16
C GLY A 346 39.11 -2.78 -12.36
N PHE A 347 38.22 -1.83 -12.66
CA PHE A 347 37.44 -1.81 -13.89
C PHE A 347 38.17 -0.97 -14.95
N MET A 348 38.30 -1.49 -16.17
CA MET A 348 39.06 -0.84 -17.26
C MET A 348 38.50 0.55 -17.59
N ASN A 349 39.38 1.51 -17.92
CA ASN A 349 39.00 2.87 -18.26
C ASN A 349 38.25 2.87 -19.60
N VAL A 350 36.92 3.03 -19.55
CA VAL A 350 36.04 2.86 -20.72
C VAL A 350 36.32 3.89 -21.83
N LYS A 351 37.01 4.99 -21.49
CA LYS A 351 37.50 6.01 -22.44
C LYS A 351 38.42 5.46 -23.52
N GLU A 352 39.15 4.35 -23.29
CA GLU A 352 40.00 3.73 -24.32
C GLU A 352 39.20 2.85 -25.31
N LEU A 353 37.98 2.41 -24.95
CA LEU A 353 37.15 1.58 -25.82
C LEU A 353 36.22 2.41 -26.72
N GLU A 354 35.80 3.58 -26.27
CA GLU A 354 34.88 4.48 -26.98
C GLU A 354 35.49 5.08 -28.26
N ALA A 355 36.81 5.13 -28.39
CA ALA A 355 37.48 5.59 -29.61
C ALA A 355 37.24 4.70 -30.84
N ASN A 356 36.68 3.48 -30.68
CA ASN A 356 36.50 2.51 -31.77
C ASN A 356 35.05 2.02 -31.95
N VAL A 357 34.06 2.56 -31.23
CA VAL A 357 32.65 2.15 -31.37
C VAL A 357 31.88 3.18 -32.20
N VAL A 358 31.43 2.73 -33.37
CA VAL A 358 30.53 3.43 -34.29
C VAL A 358 29.28 3.91 -33.54
N HIS A 359 29.04 5.22 -33.57
CA HIS A 359 27.78 5.95 -33.32
C HIS A 359 26.71 5.14 -32.57
N SER A 360 26.58 5.40 -31.27
CA SER A 360 25.51 4.87 -30.43
C SER A 360 24.14 5.04 -31.12
N GLY A 361 23.31 4.01 -31.18
CA GLY A 361 21.98 4.03 -31.81
C GLY A 361 20.91 4.89 -31.09
N TYR A 362 21.33 5.97 -30.43
CA TYR A 362 20.51 6.93 -29.69
C TYR A 362 20.73 8.35 -30.20
N LEU A 363 19.70 9.19 -30.10
CA LEU A 363 19.74 10.61 -30.45
C LEU A 363 20.61 11.41 -29.47
N HIS A 364 21.35 12.37 -30.02
CA HIS A 364 22.13 13.37 -29.29
C HIS A 364 21.59 14.78 -29.52
N LEU A 365 21.88 15.72 -28.61
CA LEU A 365 21.39 17.10 -28.73
C LEU A 365 21.87 17.81 -30.00
N ASP A 366 23.10 17.50 -30.44
CA ASP A 366 23.69 18.03 -31.67
C ASP A 366 22.90 17.62 -32.93
N GLU A 367 22.34 16.41 -32.94
CA GLU A 367 21.49 15.93 -34.04
C GLU A 367 20.15 16.67 -34.09
N LEU A 368 19.70 17.21 -32.96
CA LEU A 368 18.48 18.00 -32.82
C LEU A 368 18.71 19.51 -32.98
N LEU A 369 19.94 19.93 -33.33
CA LEU A 369 20.32 21.35 -33.50
C LEU A 369 20.04 22.23 -32.28
N ILE A 370 20.11 21.64 -31.07
CA ILE A 370 19.99 22.40 -29.82
C ILE A 370 21.27 23.18 -29.57
N GLU A 371 21.16 24.50 -29.53
CA GLU A 371 22.25 25.45 -29.34
C GLU A 371 22.63 25.57 -27.85
N ASP A 372 21.63 25.64 -26.96
CA ASP A 372 21.84 25.89 -25.54
C ASP A 372 20.92 25.05 -24.64
N VAL A 373 21.49 24.49 -23.57
CA VAL A 373 20.75 23.93 -22.42
C VAL A 373 20.99 24.82 -21.19
N ILE A 374 19.92 25.45 -20.71
CA ILE A 374 19.98 26.51 -19.71
C ILE A 374 19.32 26.03 -18.42
N TRP A 375 20.10 25.99 -17.33
CA TRP A 375 19.58 25.72 -16.00
C TRP A 375 18.93 26.97 -15.40
N VAL A 376 17.71 26.84 -14.88
CA VAL A 376 16.95 27.96 -14.30
C VAL A 376 16.61 27.64 -12.85
N ASP A 377 17.24 28.35 -11.94
CA ASP A 377 17.01 28.21 -10.50
C ASP A 377 16.94 29.56 -9.76
N GLU A 378 16.84 30.67 -10.51
CA GLU A 378 16.73 32.02 -9.99
C GLU A 378 15.70 32.87 -10.76
N VAL A 379 15.30 34.01 -10.18
CA VAL A 379 14.28 34.92 -10.72
C VAL A 379 14.63 35.46 -12.11
N ASN A 380 15.89 35.83 -12.34
CA ASN A 380 16.29 36.40 -13.63
C ASN A 380 16.16 35.36 -14.73
N GLY A 381 16.65 34.13 -14.48
CA GLY A 381 16.50 33.01 -15.41
C GLY A 381 15.03 32.69 -15.70
N LEU A 382 14.15 32.71 -14.69
CA LEU A 382 12.71 32.53 -14.87
C LEU A 382 12.11 33.58 -15.82
N ARG A 383 12.46 34.85 -15.62
CA ARG A 383 11.93 35.96 -16.43
C ARG A 383 12.47 35.92 -17.86
N GLU A 384 13.76 35.68 -18.04
CA GLU A 384 14.39 35.53 -19.35
C GLU A 384 13.80 34.36 -20.14
N ALA A 385 13.64 33.20 -19.49
CA ALA A 385 13.00 32.04 -20.10
C ALA A 385 11.55 32.34 -20.50
N THR A 386 10.80 33.04 -19.64
CA THR A 386 9.40 33.39 -19.93
C THR A 386 9.28 34.30 -21.13
N LEU A 387 10.08 35.38 -21.19
CA LEU A 387 10.09 36.30 -22.33
C LEU A 387 10.46 35.57 -23.62
N TYR A 388 11.45 34.67 -23.55
CA TYR A 388 11.84 33.85 -24.69
C TYR A 388 10.71 32.96 -25.20
N PHE A 389 9.96 32.29 -24.30
CA PHE A 389 8.86 31.42 -24.69
C PHE A 389 7.60 32.16 -25.14
N GLU A 390 7.37 33.40 -24.70
CA GLU A 390 6.26 34.24 -25.18
C GLU A 390 6.36 34.53 -26.69
N ASP A 391 7.60 34.58 -27.23
CA ASP A 391 7.85 34.75 -28.65
C ASP A 391 7.79 33.43 -29.44
N CYS A 392 7.81 32.28 -28.76
CA CYS A 392 7.72 30.97 -29.39
C CYS A 392 6.27 30.63 -29.81
N LYS A 393 6.12 29.92 -30.93
CA LYS A 393 4.81 29.39 -31.36
C LYS A 393 4.55 27.97 -30.89
N ILE A 394 5.61 27.19 -30.73
CA ILE A 394 5.55 25.78 -30.37
C ILE A 394 6.67 25.52 -29.37
N ILE A 395 6.34 24.82 -28.28
CA ILE A 395 7.29 24.38 -27.27
C ILE A 395 7.07 22.92 -26.92
N GLY A 396 8.13 22.20 -26.58
CA GLY A 396 8.09 20.86 -26.00
C GLY A 396 8.20 20.94 -24.48
N ILE A 397 7.46 20.11 -23.76
CA ILE A 397 7.45 20.10 -22.30
C ILE A 397 7.57 18.67 -21.79
N ASP A 398 8.43 18.48 -20.80
CA ASP A 398 8.52 17.24 -20.03
C ASP A 398 8.78 17.53 -18.53
N CYS A 399 8.73 16.51 -17.69
CA CYS A 399 9.00 16.61 -16.25
C CYS A 399 9.73 15.38 -15.72
N GLU A 400 10.60 15.59 -14.73
CA GLU A 400 11.33 14.49 -14.09
C GLU A 400 11.23 14.54 -12.56
N TRP A 401 11.15 13.36 -11.94
CA TRP A 401 11.11 13.20 -10.49
C TRP A 401 11.79 11.93 -10.03
N LYS A 402 12.32 11.96 -8.82
CA LYS A 402 12.94 10.79 -8.20
C LYS A 402 11.94 9.63 -8.10
N PRO A 403 12.30 8.40 -8.52
CA PRO A 403 11.43 7.25 -8.36
C PRO A 403 11.20 6.86 -6.90
N ASN A 404 10.03 6.26 -6.62
CA ASN A 404 9.78 5.64 -5.32
C ASN A 404 10.47 4.27 -5.26
N TYR A 405 11.61 4.20 -4.58
CA TYR A 405 12.38 2.96 -4.39
C TYR A 405 11.69 1.96 -3.44
N GLU A 406 10.74 2.44 -2.62
CA GLU A 406 10.01 1.64 -1.64
C GLU A 406 8.51 1.57 -1.98
N LYS A 407 7.96 0.35 -1.92
CA LYS A 407 6.54 0.11 -2.23
C LYS A 407 5.68 0.64 -1.08
N GLY A 408 4.74 1.54 -1.40
CA GLY A 408 3.81 2.14 -0.43
C GLY A 408 4.24 3.53 0.06
N SER A 409 5.41 4.02 -0.35
CA SER A 409 5.88 5.37 -0.04
C SER A 409 5.06 6.43 -0.77
N LYS A 410 4.97 7.63 -0.16
CA LYS A 410 4.34 8.79 -0.80
C LYS A 410 5.04 9.10 -2.14
N PRO A 411 4.31 9.56 -3.18
CA PRO A 411 4.93 9.99 -4.42
C PRO A 411 5.94 11.11 -4.16
N ASN A 412 7.15 11.01 -4.72
CA ASN A 412 8.11 12.11 -4.71
C ASN A 412 7.60 13.29 -5.54
N LYS A 413 8.04 14.50 -5.21
CA LYS A 413 7.64 15.71 -5.95
C LYS A 413 8.33 15.77 -7.31
N VAL A 414 7.70 16.47 -8.27
CA VAL A 414 8.39 16.86 -9.51
C VAL A 414 9.65 17.62 -9.15
N SER A 415 10.81 17.19 -9.65
CA SER A 415 12.10 17.77 -9.29
C SER A 415 12.53 18.85 -10.29
N ILE A 416 12.30 18.61 -11.58
CA ILE A 416 12.57 19.55 -12.66
C ILE A 416 11.45 19.52 -13.71
N MET A 417 11.32 20.61 -14.44
CA MET A 417 10.48 20.72 -15.63
C MET A 417 11.34 21.23 -16.78
N GLN A 418 11.24 20.59 -17.93
CA GLN A 418 11.97 21.00 -19.12
C GLN A 418 11.01 21.67 -20.10
N ILE A 419 11.43 22.79 -20.67
CA ILE A 419 10.72 23.45 -21.76
C ILE A 419 11.71 23.67 -22.90
N ALA A 420 11.41 23.09 -24.05
CA ALA A 420 12.21 23.16 -25.25
C ALA A 420 11.54 24.05 -26.30
N SER A 421 12.36 24.83 -26.97
CA SER A 421 12.06 25.45 -28.27
C SER A 421 12.81 24.70 -29.37
N GLU A 422 12.81 25.22 -30.59
CA GLU A 422 13.57 24.62 -31.70
C GLU A 422 15.09 24.66 -31.49
N LYS A 423 15.59 25.59 -30.65
CA LYS A 423 17.04 25.85 -30.49
C LYS A 423 17.53 25.78 -29.07
N LYS A 424 16.67 26.06 -28.08
CA LYS A 424 17.07 26.17 -26.68
C LYS A 424 16.18 25.33 -25.79
N VAL A 425 16.78 24.72 -24.77
CA VAL A 425 16.07 24.03 -23.71
C VAL A 425 16.34 24.74 -22.39
N TYR A 426 15.28 25.06 -21.66
CA TYR A 426 15.35 25.55 -20.29
C TYR A 426 14.93 24.44 -19.33
N ILE A 427 15.77 24.16 -18.34
CA ILE A 427 15.51 23.18 -17.27
C ILE A 427 15.29 23.93 -15.97
N PHE A 428 14.05 23.93 -15.50
CA PHE A 428 13.62 24.64 -14.29
C PHE A 428 13.81 23.77 -13.05
N ASP A 429 14.57 24.25 -12.07
CA ASP A 429 14.67 23.63 -10.75
C ASP A 429 13.42 23.91 -9.92
N LEU A 430 12.37 23.10 -10.10
CA LEU A 430 11.11 23.31 -9.41
C LEU A 430 11.22 23.13 -7.89
N ILE A 431 12.23 22.42 -7.39
CA ILE A 431 12.45 22.30 -5.93
C ILE A 431 12.89 23.64 -5.39
N LYS A 432 13.99 24.19 -5.90
CA LYS A 432 14.55 25.46 -5.43
C LYS A 432 13.63 26.64 -5.72
N LEU A 433 13.09 26.74 -6.93
CA LEU A 433 12.25 27.87 -7.33
C LEU A 433 10.93 27.95 -6.54
N TYR A 434 10.35 26.81 -6.18
CA TYR A 434 9.15 26.77 -5.34
C TYR A 434 9.45 27.18 -3.90
N GLU A 435 10.62 26.81 -3.37
CA GLU A 435 11.03 27.20 -2.02
C GLU A 435 11.40 28.70 -1.94
N ASP A 436 12.17 29.18 -2.91
CA ASP A 436 12.73 30.53 -2.87
C ASP A 436 11.75 31.60 -3.36
N VAL A 437 11.06 31.35 -4.48
CA VAL A 437 10.28 32.37 -5.21
C VAL A 437 8.96 31.86 -5.79
N PRO A 438 8.08 31.23 -4.98
CA PRO A 438 6.87 30.55 -5.47
C PRO A 438 5.91 31.47 -6.23
N ALA A 439 5.77 32.73 -5.81
CA ALA A 439 4.88 33.69 -6.49
C ALA A 439 5.39 34.06 -7.90
N VAL A 440 6.70 34.24 -8.05
CA VAL A 440 7.31 34.57 -9.35
C VAL A 440 7.30 33.35 -10.28
N LEU A 441 7.55 32.17 -9.72
CA LEU A 441 7.41 30.90 -10.43
C LEU A 441 5.98 30.72 -10.97
N ASP A 442 4.96 30.96 -10.12
CA ASP A 442 3.55 30.87 -10.51
C ASP A 442 3.22 31.82 -11.65
N GLU A 443 3.59 33.10 -11.50
CA GLU A 443 3.36 34.13 -12.51
C GLU A 443 4.02 33.78 -13.85
N CYS A 444 5.31 33.44 -13.83
CA CYS A 444 6.11 33.17 -15.02
C CYS A 444 5.60 31.95 -15.79
N LEU A 445 5.43 30.81 -15.12
CA LEU A 445 4.94 29.60 -15.76
C LEU A 445 3.47 29.72 -16.18
N ALA A 446 2.65 30.50 -15.48
CA ALA A 446 1.28 30.77 -15.91
C ALA A 446 1.24 31.50 -17.26
N ARG A 447 2.14 32.47 -17.51
CA ARG A 447 2.22 33.17 -18.80
C ARG A 447 2.52 32.22 -19.97
N VAL A 448 3.31 31.17 -19.73
CA VAL A 448 3.63 30.16 -20.76
C VAL A 448 2.52 29.10 -20.87
N LEU A 449 2.16 28.45 -19.76
CA LEU A 449 1.25 27.30 -19.75
C LEU A 449 -0.22 27.68 -20.05
N HIS A 450 -0.65 28.86 -19.64
CA HIS A 450 -2.01 29.33 -19.92
C HIS A 450 -2.11 30.11 -21.24
N SER A 451 -1.01 30.32 -21.98
CA SER A 451 -1.09 31.09 -23.22
C SER A 451 -1.76 30.29 -24.35
N PRO A 452 -2.84 30.80 -24.97
CA PRO A 452 -3.44 30.19 -26.15
C PRO A 452 -2.65 30.49 -27.44
N SER A 453 -1.62 31.34 -27.40
CA SER A 453 -0.77 31.63 -28.58
C SER A 453 0.39 30.66 -28.76
N ILE A 454 0.64 29.80 -27.76
CA ILE A 454 1.74 28.86 -27.72
C ILE A 454 1.17 27.43 -27.71
N LEU A 455 1.53 26.63 -28.72
CA LEU A 455 1.24 25.19 -28.74
C LEU A 455 2.24 24.45 -27.87
N LYS A 456 1.75 23.72 -26.86
CA LYS A 456 2.56 22.87 -25.99
C LYS A 456 2.51 21.44 -26.51
N LEU A 457 3.67 20.86 -26.75
CA LEU A 457 3.83 19.46 -27.06
C LEU A 457 4.25 18.73 -25.79
N GLY A 458 3.62 17.61 -25.50
CA GLY A 458 4.03 16.71 -24.42
C GLY A 458 3.78 15.27 -24.81
N TYR A 459 4.34 14.31 -24.06
CA TYR A 459 4.11 12.89 -24.31
C TYR A 459 3.47 12.23 -23.09
N ASN A 460 2.19 11.85 -23.18
CA ASN A 460 1.41 11.41 -22.02
C ASN A 460 1.42 12.46 -20.88
N PHE A 461 1.42 13.74 -21.26
CA PHE A 461 1.62 14.89 -20.35
C PHE A 461 0.53 15.01 -19.28
N GLN A 462 -0.61 14.33 -19.48
CA GLN A 462 -1.63 14.23 -18.45
C GLN A 462 -1.11 13.61 -17.15
N CYS A 463 -0.14 12.67 -17.23
CA CYS A 463 0.52 12.11 -16.04
C CYS A 463 1.38 13.16 -15.34
N ASP A 464 2.17 13.93 -16.08
CA ASP A 464 3.07 14.96 -15.54
C ASP A 464 2.29 16.09 -14.90
N ALA A 465 1.24 16.56 -15.58
CA ALA A 465 0.34 17.57 -15.06
C ALA A 465 -0.32 17.16 -13.73
N LYS A 466 -0.71 15.89 -13.57
CA LYS A 466 -1.22 15.37 -12.28
C LYS A 466 -0.13 15.40 -11.21
N GLN A 467 1.09 15.01 -11.56
CA GLN A 467 2.23 14.98 -10.63
C GLN A 467 2.64 16.40 -10.19
N LEU A 468 2.61 17.38 -11.10
CA LEU A 468 2.82 18.80 -10.83
C LEU A 468 1.78 19.34 -9.84
N VAL A 469 0.48 19.11 -10.09
CA VAL A 469 -0.59 19.52 -9.15
C VAL A 469 -0.47 18.83 -7.80
N HIS A 470 -0.02 17.58 -7.76
CA HIS A 470 0.23 16.89 -6.50
C HIS A 470 1.41 17.48 -5.73
N SER A 471 2.46 17.90 -6.44
CA SER A 471 3.71 18.42 -5.87
C SER A 471 3.57 19.86 -5.38
N TYR A 472 2.80 20.68 -6.10
CA TYR A 472 2.74 22.14 -5.99
C TYR A 472 1.30 22.67 -6.15
N GLY A 473 0.34 22.04 -5.48
CA GLY A 473 -1.10 22.27 -5.70
C GLY A 473 -1.62 23.65 -5.32
N ASP A 474 -0.82 24.43 -4.61
CA ASP A 474 -1.04 25.84 -4.31
C ASP A 474 -0.74 26.77 -5.49
N LEU A 475 0.18 26.40 -6.38
CA LEU A 475 0.48 27.15 -7.61
C LEU A 475 -0.65 27.04 -8.64
N ASN A 476 -1.03 28.17 -9.23
CA ASN A 476 -2.08 28.24 -10.24
C ASN A 476 -1.62 27.83 -11.64
N CYS A 477 -0.35 28.03 -11.98
CA CYS A 477 0.25 27.72 -13.27
C CYS A 477 0.11 26.25 -13.67
N PHE A 478 0.03 25.34 -12.69
CA PHE A 478 -0.13 23.91 -12.94
C PHE A 478 -1.59 23.43 -12.92
N LYS A 479 -2.56 24.28 -12.60
CA LYS A 479 -3.98 23.86 -12.48
C LYS A 479 -4.64 23.61 -13.83
N HIS A 480 -4.15 24.24 -14.89
CA HIS A 480 -4.58 23.98 -16.26
C HIS A 480 -3.47 24.27 -17.26
N CYS A 481 -3.59 23.73 -18.47
CA CYS A 481 -2.71 24.02 -19.59
C CYS A 481 -3.58 24.27 -20.82
N GLU A 482 -3.32 25.36 -21.55
CA GLU A 482 -4.03 25.69 -22.79
C GLU A 482 -3.26 25.16 -24.00
N MET A 483 -3.93 24.97 -25.15
CA MET A 483 -3.24 24.61 -26.41
C MET A 483 -2.24 23.45 -26.27
N LEU A 484 -2.68 22.33 -25.69
CA LEU A 484 -1.83 21.15 -25.48
C LEU A 484 -2.08 20.13 -26.59
N LEU A 485 -1.02 19.67 -27.25
CA LEU A 485 -1.03 18.49 -28.10
C LEU A 485 -0.24 17.37 -27.41
N ASP A 486 -0.96 16.35 -26.96
CA ASP A 486 -0.33 15.13 -26.46
C ASP A 486 0.08 14.25 -27.65
N ILE A 487 1.39 14.16 -27.87
CA ILE A 487 2.02 13.40 -28.96
C ILE A 487 1.60 11.92 -28.88
N GLN A 488 1.43 11.35 -27.68
CA GLN A 488 0.99 9.95 -27.56
C GLN A 488 -0.39 9.73 -28.19
N ASN A 489 -1.32 10.67 -27.99
CA ASN A 489 -2.68 10.57 -28.52
C ASN A 489 -2.71 10.77 -30.05
N ALA A 490 -1.82 11.61 -30.58
CA ALA A 490 -1.73 11.87 -32.02
C ALA A 490 -1.20 10.65 -32.80
N PHE A 491 -0.22 9.92 -32.26
CA PHE A 491 0.44 8.82 -32.98
C PHE A 491 -0.05 7.42 -32.62
N LYS A 492 -0.81 7.28 -31.52
CA LYS A 492 -1.36 6.00 -31.02
C LYS A 492 -0.33 4.86 -31.00
N GLU A 493 0.95 5.17 -30.77
CA GLU A 493 2.03 4.17 -30.82
C GLU A 493 1.87 3.17 -29.66
N PRO A 494 1.55 1.89 -29.93
CA PRO A 494 1.20 0.96 -28.87
C PRO A 494 2.40 0.45 -28.07
N ARG A 495 3.64 0.62 -28.56
CA ARG A 495 4.84 0.01 -27.95
C ARG A 495 6.06 0.94 -27.96
N GLY A 496 6.78 1.00 -26.84
CA GLY A 496 8.13 1.60 -26.76
C GLY A 496 8.26 2.97 -26.10
N GLY A 497 7.14 3.68 -25.87
CA GLY A 497 7.13 5.04 -25.29
C GLY A 497 7.70 6.09 -26.23
N LEU A 498 8.07 7.26 -25.71
CA LEU A 498 8.66 8.36 -26.50
C LEU A 498 9.90 7.91 -27.29
N SER A 499 10.82 7.17 -26.65
CA SER A 499 12.00 6.58 -27.32
C SER A 499 11.65 5.64 -28.48
N GLY A 500 10.57 4.85 -28.36
CA GLY A 500 10.09 3.99 -29.46
C GLY A 500 9.51 4.80 -30.62
N LEU A 501 8.76 5.86 -30.30
CA LEU A 501 8.22 6.80 -31.28
C LEU A 501 9.33 7.57 -32.00
N ALA A 502 10.32 8.07 -31.26
CA ALA A 502 11.51 8.73 -31.80
C ALA A 502 12.25 7.79 -32.77
N LYS A 503 12.48 6.53 -32.39
CA LYS A 503 13.10 5.55 -33.28
C LYS A 503 12.31 5.32 -34.57
N LYS A 504 10.98 5.28 -34.48
CA LYS A 504 10.10 5.07 -35.63
C LYS A 504 10.10 6.27 -36.59
N ILE A 505 10.16 7.49 -36.07
CA ILE A 505 10.00 8.72 -36.86
C ILE A 505 11.36 9.31 -37.28
N LEU A 506 12.33 9.31 -36.37
CA LEU A 506 13.64 9.93 -36.53
C LEU A 506 14.77 8.91 -36.79
N GLY A 507 14.46 7.61 -36.78
CA GLY A 507 15.44 6.53 -37.02
C GLY A 507 16.25 6.10 -35.79
N SER A 508 16.39 6.98 -34.79
CA SER A 508 17.14 6.74 -33.55
C SER A 508 16.26 6.92 -32.31
N GLY A 509 16.48 6.08 -31.29
CA GLY A 509 15.73 6.14 -30.03
C GLY A 509 16.36 7.10 -29.02
N LEU A 510 15.72 7.26 -27.85
CA LEU A 510 16.28 7.99 -26.71
C LEU A 510 16.96 7.02 -25.74
N ASN A 511 18.13 7.40 -25.21
CA ASN A 511 18.82 6.66 -24.15
C ASN A 511 17.95 6.69 -22.88
N LYS A 512 17.71 5.54 -22.24
CA LYS A 512 16.82 5.41 -21.07
C LYS A 512 17.54 5.35 -19.72
N THR A 513 18.87 5.46 -19.69
CA THR A 513 19.68 5.26 -18.47
C THR A 513 19.26 6.17 -17.33
N ARG A 514 18.84 7.41 -17.61
CA ARG A 514 18.56 8.43 -16.57
C ARG A 514 17.09 8.56 -16.17
N ARG A 515 16.18 7.83 -16.84
CA ARG A 515 14.74 7.88 -16.57
C ARG A 515 14.37 7.61 -15.10
N ASN A 516 15.15 6.78 -14.41
CA ASN A 516 14.90 6.43 -13.01
C ASN A 516 15.97 6.98 -12.06
N SER A 517 16.66 8.05 -12.47
CA SER A 517 17.73 8.66 -11.68
C SER A 517 17.22 9.44 -10.48
N ASN A 518 18.14 9.79 -9.58
CA ASN A 518 17.84 10.67 -8.46
C ASN A 518 17.76 12.13 -8.94
N TRP A 519 16.59 12.54 -9.45
CA TRP A 519 16.35 13.89 -9.95
C TRP A 519 16.30 14.98 -8.88
N GLU A 520 16.32 14.62 -7.59
CA GLU A 520 16.46 15.55 -6.46
C GLU A 520 17.94 15.91 -6.19
N GLN A 521 18.90 15.22 -6.80
CA GLN A 521 20.32 15.51 -6.61
C GLN A 521 20.67 16.92 -7.12
N ARG A 522 21.48 17.67 -6.37
CA ARG A 522 22.08 18.93 -6.81
C ARG A 522 23.59 18.96 -6.54
N PRO A 523 24.43 19.37 -7.51
CA PRO A 523 24.06 19.63 -8.90
C PRO A 523 23.63 18.36 -9.64
N LEU A 524 22.82 18.50 -10.68
CA LEU A 524 22.56 17.40 -11.63
C LEU A 524 23.83 17.10 -12.42
N THR A 525 24.01 15.84 -12.83
CA THR A 525 25.13 15.46 -13.68
C THR A 525 24.90 15.92 -15.11
N GLN A 526 25.98 16.03 -15.90
CA GLN A 526 25.90 16.39 -17.32
C GLN A 526 24.96 15.44 -18.08
N TYR A 527 25.08 14.13 -17.85
CA TYR A 527 24.20 13.13 -18.46
C TYR A 527 22.71 13.29 -18.07
N GLN A 528 22.41 13.77 -16.86
CA GLN A 528 21.03 14.07 -16.45
C GLN A 528 20.49 15.30 -17.20
N LEU A 529 21.30 16.34 -17.36
CA LEU A 529 20.93 17.55 -18.11
C LEU A 529 20.67 17.22 -19.58
N GLU A 530 21.55 16.43 -20.21
CA GLU A 530 21.40 16.00 -21.61
C GLU A 530 20.14 15.16 -21.82
N TYR A 531 19.93 14.15 -20.97
CA TYR A 531 18.73 13.32 -21.01
C TYR A 531 17.46 14.19 -20.89
N ALA A 532 17.41 15.05 -19.86
CA ALA A 532 16.28 15.93 -19.60
C ALA A 532 15.99 16.85 -20.79
N ALA A 533 17.04 17.40 -21.41
CA ALA A 533 16.90 18.27 -22.56
C ALA A 533 16.38 17.53 -23.80
N LEU A 534 16.87 16.32 -24.06
CA LEU A 534 16.45 15.48 -25.17
C LEU A 534 14.95 15.12 -25.09
N ASP A 535 14.45 14.76 -23.90
CA ASP A 535 13.05 14.33 -23.73
C ASP A 535 12.04 15.44 -24.06
N ALA A 536 12.38 16.72 -23.84
CA ALA A 536 11.55 17.85 -24.28
C ALA A 536 11.81 18.25 -25.75
N ALA A 537 13.07 18.29 -26.20
CA ALA A 537 13.44 18.73 -27.54
C ALA A 537 12.92 17.80 -28.65
N VAL A 538 12.98 16.49 -28.43
CA VAL A 538 12.56 15.46 -29.40
C VAL A 538 11.09 15.61 -29.80
N LEU A 539 10.25 16.17 -28.94
CA LEU A 539 8.83 16.41 -29.20
C LEU A 539 8.62 17.36 -30.39
N LEU A 540 9.44 18.42 -30.49
CA LEU A 540 9.37 19.38 -31.60
C LEU A 540 9.77 18.71 -32.91
N HIS A 541 10.85 17.92 -32.89
CA HIS A 541 11.34 17.22 -34.08
C HIS A 541 10.36 16.16 -34.60
N ILE A 542 9.75 15.39 -33.70
CA ILE A 542 8.66 14.46 -34.04
C ILE A 542 7.50 15.22 -34.70
N PHE A 543 7.09 16.35 -34.12
CA PHE A 543 5.99 17.15 -34.64
C PHE A 543 6.30 17.78 -36.00
N GLN A 544 7.50 18.35 -36.18
CA GLN A 544 7.95 18.95 -37.44
C GLN A 544 8.01 17.91 -38.56
N HIS A 545 8.59 16.73 -38.29
CA HIS A 545 8.65 15.65 -39.26
C HIS A 545 7.24 15.30 -39.76
N VAL A 546 6.27 15.22 -38.86
CA VAL A 546 4.90 14.83 -39.20
C VAL A 546 4.15 15.93 -39.95
N CYS A 547 4.37 17.20 -39.60
CA CYS A 547 3.81 18.32 -40.33
C CYS A 547 4.34 18.38 -41.77
N ASN A 548 5.63 18.13 -41.97
CA ASN A 548 6.26 18.15 -43.29
C ASN A 548 5.78 17.01 -44.20
N HIS A 549 5.49 15.83 -43.64
CA HIS A 549 4.95 14.68 -44.40
C HIS A 549 3.41 14.74 -44.58
N SER A 550 2.73 15.73 -44.00
CA SER A 550 1.28 15.95 -44.17
C SER A 550 0.92 16.85 -45.36
N LEU A 551 1.93 17.41 -46.05
CA LEU A 551 1.78 18.20 -47.28
C LEU A 551 1.73 17.26 -48.50
N PRO A 552 0.96 17.58 -49.56
CA PRO A 552 0.69 16.65 -50.66
C PRO A 552 1.95 16.48 -51.53
N THR A 553 2.70 15.40 -51.30
CA THR A 553 3.60 14.83 -52.30
C THR A 553 2.85 13.72 -53.03
N ASP A 554 2.77 13.84 -54.36
CA ASP A 554 2.15 12.90 -55.31
C ASP A 554 2.90 11.56 -55.38
N SER A 555 2.99 10.83 -54.27
CA SER A 555 3.51 9.47 -54.25
C SER A 555 2.65 8.57 -53.38
N LEU A 556 2.17 7.51 -54.02
CA LEU A 556 1.39 6.42 -53.49
C LEU A 556 2.11 5.75 -52.30
N ASP A 557 1.84 6.20 -51.08
CA ASP A 557 1.98 5.32 -49.91
C ASP A 557 0.85 5.56 -48.91
N GLU A 558 0.24 4.47 -48.50
CA GLU A 558 -1.06 4.38 -47.82
C GLU A 558 -0.95 4.68 -46.31
N HIS A 559 -0.16 5.68 -45.93
CA HIS A 559 -0.09 6.13 -44.54
C HIS A 559 -1.19 7.16 -44.28
N SER A 560 -2.26 6.68 -43.65
CA SER A 560 -3.39 7.44 -43.10
C SER A 560 -2.97 8.83 -42.61
N LYS A 561 -3.47 9.88 -43.29
CA LYS A 561 -3.29 11.29 -42.95
C LYS A 561 -3.49 11.50 -41.44
N ILE A 562 -2.43 11.79 -40.70
CA ILE A 562 -2.49 11.94 -39.24
C ILE A 562 -3.22 13.25 -38.93
N GLU A 563 -4.47 13.17 -38.47
CA GLU A 563 -5.32 14.34 -38.17
C GLU A 563 -5.01 14.93 -36.77
N TRP A 564 -3.74 15.31 -36.55
CA TRP A 564 -3.23 15.79 -35.26
C TRP A 564 -3.96 17.03 -34.72
N LYS A 565 -4.52 17.87 -35.61
CA LYS A 565 -5.29 19.06 -35.22
C LYS A 565 -6.51 18.73 -34.35
N SER A 566 -7.12 17.57 -34.57
CA SER A 566 -8.26 17.09 -33.77
C SER A 566 -7.86 16.68 -32.35
N CYS A 567 -6.57 16.41 -32.11
CA CYS A 567 -6.03 16.01 -30.82
C CYS A 567 -5.59 17.18 -29.94
N ILE A 568 -5.67 18.42 -30.43
CA ILE A 568 -5.32 19.60 -29.65
C ILE A 568 -6.40 19.84 -28.60
N VAL A 569 -5.99 19.85 -27.34
CA VAL A 569 -6.83 20.19 -26.21
C VAL A 569 -6.72 21.69 -25.99
N SER A 570 -7.82 22.43 -26.24
CA SER A 570 -7.86 23.88 -26.04
C SER A 570 -7.61 24.28 -24.59
N ARG A 571 -8.17 23.52 -23.63
CA ARG A 571 -7.93 23.68 -22.20
C ARG A 571 -7.99 22.34 -21.47
N MET A 572 -6.89 21.98 -20.81
CA MET A 572 -6.80 20.81 -19.94
C MET A 572 -6.93 21.23 -18.47
N ASP A 573 -8.01 20.85 -17.79
CA ASP A 573 -8.17 21.08 -16.33
C ASP A 573 -7.52 19.94 -15.52
N ASN A 574 -6.45 20.23 -14.79
CA ASN A 574 -5.64 19.22 -14.08
C ASN A 574 -6.23 18.82 -12.70
N THR A 575 -7.21 19.56 -12.19
CA THR A 575 -7.80 19.36 -10.85
C THR A 575 -8.95 18.34 -10.80
N LYS A 576 -9.67 18.13 -11.91
CA LYS A 576 -10.86 17.25 -11.97
C LYS A 576 -10.51 15.76 -11.98
N THR A 577 -9.38 15.41 -12.59
CA THR A 577 -8.88 14.03 -12.66
C THR A 577 -8.29 13.54 -11.34
N ALA A 578 -7.63 14.42 -10.58
CA ALA A 578 -7.12 14.09 -9.23
C ALA A 578 -8.23 13.68 -8.25
N LYS A 579 -9.42 14.29 -8.33
CA LYS A 579 -10.58 13.94 -7.50
C LYS A 579 -11.16 12.56 -7.82
N LYS A 580 -11.09 12.12 -9.08
CA LYS A 580 -11.59 10.80 -9.51
C LYS A 580 -10.71 9.68 -8.95
N ASP A 581 -9.40 9.86 -8.99
CA ASP A 581 -8.42 8.88 -8.46
C ASP A 581 -8.36 8.88 -6.92
N ALA A 582 -8.58 10.02 -6.25
CA ALA A 582 -8.74 10.08 -4.78
C ALA A 582 -9.96 9.30 -4.29
N LYS A 583 -11.04 9.25 -5.08
CA LYS A 583 -12.23 8.44 -4.81
C LYS A 583 -11.93 6.95 -4.99
N THR A 584 -11.23 6.57 -6.06
CA THR A 584 -10.80 5.17 -6.31
C THR A 584 -9.79 4.67 -5.27
N ARG A 585 -8.85 5.52 -4.82
CA ARG A 585 -7.90 5.17 -3.74
C ARG A 585 -8.58 5.01 -2.38
N ARG A 586 -9.56 5.86 -2.04
CA ARG A 586 -10.37 5.67 -0.83
C ARG A 586 -11.19 4.37 -0.87
N GLU A 587 -11.62 3.93 -2.05
CA GLU A 587 -12.31 2.64 -2.24
C GLU A 587 -11.35 1.44 -2.13
N CYS A 588 -10.06 1.58 -2.51
CA CYS A 588 -9.03 0.55 -2.29
C CYS A 588 -8.50 0.50 -0.84
N ASP A 589 -8.30 1.64 -0.18
CA ASP A 589 -7.84 1.68 1.23
C ASP A 589 -8.95 1.26 2.21
N ALA A 590 -10.22 1.40 1.81
CA ALA A 590 -11.37 0.86 2.56
C ALA A 590 -11.49 -0.67 2.50
N GLY A 591 -10.64 -1.36 1.72
CA GLY A 591 -10.54 -2.82 1.65
C GLY A 591 -9.53 -3.46 2.62
N THR A 592 -8.87 -2.67 3.46
CA THR A 592 -7.81 -3.16 4.39
C THR A 592 -7.91 -2.61 5.81
N ASN A 593 -9.13 -2.33 6.29
CA ASN A 593 -9.37 -2.12 7.73
C ASN A 593 -10.50 -3.00 8.25
#